data_AF-A0A535PUN6-F1
#
_entry.id   AF-A0A535PUN6-F1
#
_cell.length_a   1.000
_cell.length_b   1.000
_cell.length_c   1.000
_cell.angle_alpha   90.00
_cell.angle_beta   90.00
_cell.angle_gamma   90.00
#
_symmetry.space_group_name_H-M   'P 1'
#
loop_
_entity.id
_entity.type
_entity.pdbx_description
1 polymer ?
#
loop_
_entity_poly.entity_id
_entity_poly.type
_entity_poly.pdbx_seq_one_letter_code
_entity_poly.pdbx_strand_id
1 'polypeptide(L)'
;MAVLAVVVLWMAPRLQPPTGTLVVVAAGRTATSLSPSTLMLHESGGAWVTAGTLSGSVPAAPDQRQLLAIAMRAGVYDGVRLGGDMQRIGLTVTAGQVEPLLLGFDSGRLVTGAVYAGNDEVNLGLGELANKFVAMPDFNLVDQNARPVNLDAISGKDVIIAAFHTTCHETCPLYTALFLQLAKHLPSTAMLMEVTTDPTVDTPTALAGYATKLGANWTFATGTPDDVVRFWKPFGVALAAGDTHVSTLALVDRHGFVRLVYRGVPKVGNDIAPSLVTSLSGQGLAELGSGGDGWGAPDVLQALTTIAGPERAEASGGGRAGGFTLTATDGTKVSLADLAGKPVVINFWATYCPPCKAEMPLLARSVGPESGVRLLLIDEGDSRDAARAFLDGLGIRQPALLDSDLAIGHSYGVFMLPMTVFVRADGTIDRRQVGQLQEGVLAAELSNLTSQ
;
A
#
# COMPACT_ATOMS: atom_id res chain seq x y z
N MET A 1 75.34 24.90 -17.90
CA MET A 1 74.18 25.37 -17.12
C MET A 1 72.96 24.61 -17.60
N ALA A 2 72.24 23.97 -16.69
CA ALA A 2 71.19 23.00 -16.98
C ALA A 2 69.87 23.65 -17.43
N VAL A 3 69.19 23.01 -18.38
CA VAL A 3 67.84 23.33 -18.83
C VAL A 3 66.85 22.61 -17.91
N LEU A 4 66.03 23.37 -17.18
CA LEU A 4 64.92 22.81 -16.39
C LEU A 4 63.71 22.62 -17.32
N ALA A 5 63.35 21.36 -17.60
CA ALA A 5 62.08 21.01 -18.19
C ALA A 5 61.03 20.86 -17.07
N VAL A 6 60.05 21.76 -17.03
CA VAL A 6 58.88 21.63 -16.16
C VAL A 6 57.83 20.81 -16.93
N VAL A 7 57.65 19.55 -16.51
CA VAL A 7 56.53 18.72 -16.95
C VAL A 7 55.32 19.07 -16.08
N VAL A 8 54.35 19.78 -16.65
CA VAL A 8 53.04 19.99 -16.02
C VAL A 8 52.14 18.81 -16.38
N LEU A 9 51.93 17.90 -15.44
CA LEU A 9 50.99 16.78 -15.57
C LEU A 9 49.57 17.31 -15.29
N TRP A 10 48.79 17.59 -16.33
CA TRP A 10 47.35 17.86 -16.20
C TRP A 10 46.60 16.53 -16.02
N MET A 11 46.36 16.11 -14.79
CA MET A 11 45.33 15.11 -14.50
C MET A 11 43.98 15.83 -14.33
N ALA A 12 43.19 15.89 -15.40
CA ALA A 12 41.78 16.24 -15.27
C ALA A 12 41.07 15.11 -14.52
N PRO A 13 40.41 15.35 -13.37
CA PRO A 13 39.57 14.34 -12.76
C PRO A 13 38.40 14.06 -13.72
N ARG A 14 38.34 12.84 -14.26
CA ARG A 14 37.12 12.36 -14.93
C ARG A 14 36.03 12.30 -13.86
N LEU A 15 35.18 13.32 -13.81
CA LEU A 15 33.93 13.28 -13.05
C LEU A 15 33.13 12.09 -13.59
N GLN A 16 33.16 10.96 -12.87
CA GLN A 16 32.26 9.86 -13.16
C GLN A 16 30.83 10.41 -13.00
N PRO A 17 29.92 10.10 -13.94
CA PRO A 17 28.54 10.53 -13.80
C PRO A 17 27.97 9.97 -12.48
N PRO A 18 27.11 10.72 -11.79
CA PRO A 18 26.53 10.26 -10.54
C PRO A 18 25.81 8.92 -10.75
N THR A 19 26.08 7.95 -9.89
CA THR A 19 25.49 6.60 -9.96
C THR A 19 24.64 6.30 -8.72
N GLY A 20 23.56 5.55 -8.92
CA GLY A 20 22.82 4.86 -7.88
C GLY A 20 23.05 3.35 -7.96
N THR A 21 22.50 2.58 -7.03
CA THR A 21 22.56 1.12 -7.05
C THR A 21 21.19 0.56 -7.42
N LEU A 22 21.09 -0.18 -8.52
CA LEU A 22 19.89 -0.94 -8.86
C LEU A 22 20.01 -2.35 -8.28
N VAL A 23 19.06 -2.75 -7.45
CA VAL A 23 18.97 -4.12 -6.90
C VAL A 23 17.82 -4.84 -7.59
N VAL A 24 18.14 -5.82 -8.42
CA VAL A 24 17.14 -6.63 -9.11
C VAL A 24 16.81 -7.84 -8.25
N VAL A 25 15.56 -7.91 -7.83
CA VAL A 25 15.00 -9.05 -7.10
C VAL A 25 14.04 -9.83 -8.00
N ALA A 26 13.91 -11.12 -7.75
CA ALA A 26 13.00 -11.99 -8.46
C ALA A 26 12.16 -12.82 -7.50
N ALA A 27 10.89 -12.96 -7.84
CA ALA A 27 9.95 -13.87 -7.21
C ALA A 27 9.04 -14.48 -8.27
N GLY A 28 8.56 -15.70 -8.03
CA GLY A 28 7.66 -16.40 -8.93
C GLY A 28 6.28 -16.61 -8.31
N ARG A 29 5.25 -16.80 -9.13
CA ARG A 29 3.95 -17.34 -8.66
C ARG A 29 4.11 -18.73 -8.05
N THR A 30 5.05 -19.48 -8.60
CA THR A 30 5.56 -20.74 -8.06
C THR A 30 7.08 -20.72 -8.09
N ALA A 31 7.72 -21.55 -7.27
CA ALA A 31 9.17 -21.69 -7.29
C ALA A 31 9.62 -22.19 -8.66
N THR A 32 10.57 -21.50 -9.28
CA THR A 32 11.03 -21.77 -10.64
C THR A 32 12.53 -21.49 -10.78
N SER A 33 13.07 -21.62 -11.99
CA SER A 33 14.44 -21.28 -12.33
C SER A 33 14.48 -20.44 -13.60
N LEU A 34 15.35 -19.45 -13.61
CA LEU A 34 15.60 -18.58 -14.74
C LEU A 34 16.85 -19.05 -15.50
N SER A 35 16.68 -19.37 -16.79
CA SER A 35 17.80 -19.54 -17.72
C SER A 35 18.53 -18.21 -17.94
N PRO A 36 19.86 -18.22 -18.17
CA PRO A 36 20.64 -17.00 -18.39
C PRO A 36 20.00 -16.07 -19.41
N SER A 37 19.57 -14.90 -18.95
CA SER A 37 18.83 -13.91 -19.74
C SER A 37 19.39 -12.52 -19.50
N THR A 38 19.61 -11.77 -20.58
CA THR A 38 20.13 -10.40 -20.51
C THR A 38 19.04 -9.44 -20.09
N LEU A 39 19.28 -8.71 -19.01
CA LEU A 39 18.47 -7.59 -18.55
C LEU A 39 18.98 -6.30 -19.19
N MET A 40 18.07 -5.57 -19.83
CA MET A 40 18.31 -4.23 -20.36
C MET A 40 17.28 -3.26 -19.79
N LEU A 41 17.69 -2.01 -19.60
CA LEU A 41 16.82 -0.90 -19.19
C LEU A 41 16.83 0.16 -20.28
N HIS A 42 15.69 0.78 -20.53
CA HIS A 42 15.59 1.91 -21.45
C HIS A 42 15.72 3.22 -20.66
N GLU A 43 16.73 4.01 -20.98
CA GLU A 43 16.83 5.36 -20.44
C GLU A 43 15.77 6.25 -21.11
N SER A 44 15.00 6.99 -20.33
CA SER A 44 13.88 7.81 -20.82
C SER A 44 14.38 8.83 -21.85
N GLY A 45 13.90 8.71 -23.10
CA GLY A 45 14.36 9.53 -24.23
C GLY A 45 15.77 9.20 -24.75
N GLY A 46 16.35 8.09 -24.30
CA GLY A 46 17.71 7.64 -24.58
C GLY A 46 17.76 6.28 -25.26
N ALA A 47 18.78 5.49 -24.93
CA ALA A 47 19.03 4.17 -25.49
C ALA A 47 18.78 3.06 -24.47
N TRP A 48 18.66 1.83 -24.97
CA TRP A 48 18.71 0.63 -24.13
C TRP A 48 20.12 0.39 -23.62
N VAL A 49 20.25 0.27 -22.30
CA VAL A 49 21.51 -0.05 -21.61
C VAL A 49 21.43 -1.44 -21.01
N THR A 50 22.49 -2.23 -21.18
CA THR A 50 22.59 -3.55 -20.57
C THR A 50 22.89 -3.41 -19.07
N ALA A 51 21.98 -3.88 -18.23
CA ALA A 51 22.16 -3.91 -16.78
C ALA A 51 22.90 -5.18 -16.33
N GLY A 52 22.73 -6.31 -17.01
CA GLY A 52 23.47 -7.54 -16.68
C GLY A 52 22.82 -8.80 -17.21
N THR A 53 23.26 -9.96 -16.69
CA THR A 53 22.65 -11.27 -16.99
C THR A 53 22.06 -11.84 -15.71
N LEU A 54 20.78 -12.24 -15.78
CA LEU A 54 20.06 -12.85 -14.67
C LEU A 54 19.98 -14.36 -14.88
N SER A 55 20.16 -15.15 -13.82
CA SER A 55 20.01 -16.61 -13.85
C SER A 55 19.83 -17.23 -12.46
N GLY A 56 19.39 -18.49 -12.42
CA GLY A 56 19.35 -19.32 -11.21
C GLY A 56 17.95 -19.50 -10.65
N SER A 57 17.85 -19.97 -9.40
CA SER A 57 16.56 -20.19 -8.73
C SER A 57 15.80 -18.90 -8.48
N VAL A 58 14.47 -18.97 -8.60
CA VAL A 58 13.51 -17.92 -8.26
C VAL A 58 12.50 -18.54 -7.29
N PRO A 59 12.45 -18.12 -6.02
CA PRO A 59 11.51 -18.68 -5.05
C PRO A 59 10.07 -18.27 -5.37
N ALA A 60 9.09 -18.98 -4.79
CA ALA A 60 7.70 -18.55 -4.83
C ALA A 60 7.50 -17.33 -3.93
N ALA A 61 6.77 -16.32 -4.39
CA ALA A 61 6.40 -15.19 -3.56
C ALA A 61 5.60 -15.65 -2.31
N PRO A 62 5.70 -14.96 -1.16
CA PRO A 62 6.36 -13.68 -0.95
C PRO A 62 7.88 -13.76 -0.77
N ASP A 63 8.47 -14.96 -0.78
CA ASP A 63 9.93 -15.08 -0.76
C ASP A 63 10.49 -14.51 -2.06
N GLN A 64 11.63 -13.84 -1.93
CA GLN A 64 12.32 -13.20 -3.06
C GLN A 64 13.80 -13.48 -3.01
N ARG A 65 14.44 -13.38 -4.17
CA ARG A 65 15.89 -13.54 -4.29
C ARG A 65 16.48 -12.37 -5.06
N GLN A 66 17.51 -11.76 -4.49
CA GLN A 66 18.35 -10.83 -5.24
C GLN A 66 19.12 -11.58 -6.32
N LEU A 67 18.92 -11.20 -7.58
CA LEU A 67 19.63 -11.78 -8.73
C LEU A 67 20.82 -10.91 -9.16
N LEU A 68 20.72 -9.60 -8.97
CA LEU A 68 21.73 -8.64 -9.40
C LEU A 68 21.73 -7.43 -8.48
N ALA A 69 22.90 -6.86 -8.22
CA ALA A 69 23.06 -5.52 -7.68
C ALA A 69 24.13 -4.82 -8.51
N ILE A 70 23.79 -3.71 -9.14
CA ILE A 70 24.67 -3.02 -10.10
C ILE A 70 24.60 -1.50 -9.92
N ALA A 71 25.74 -0.84 -10.04
CA ALA A 71 25.80 0.61 -10.17
C ALA A 71 25.26 1.05 -11.52
N MET A 72 24.19 1.85 -11.50
CA MET A 72 23.52 2.42 -12.67
C MET A 72 23.68 3.94 -12.68
N ARG A 73 23.69 4.53 -13.87
CA ARG A 73 23.70 6.00 -14.01
C ARG A 73 22.44 6.57 -13.36
N ALA A 74 22.58 7.65 -12.60
CA ALA A 74 21.42 8.36 -12.08
C ALA A 74 20.60 8.93 -13.24
N GLY A 75 19.28 8.74 -13.21
CA GLY A 75 18.39 9.09 -14.32
C GLY A 75 17.05 8.38 -14.25
N VAL A 76 16.16 8.71 -15.20
CA VAL A 76 14.84 8.09 -15.34
C VAL A 76 14.90 7.02 -16.41
N TYR A 77 14.33 5.87 -16.11
CA TYR A 77 14.22 4.70 -16.98
C TYR A 77 12.75 4.33 -17.13
N ASP A 78 12.31 4.12 -18.37
CA ASP A 78 10.90 3.94 -18.72
C ASP A 78 10.58 2.55 -19.32
N GLY A 79 11.59 1.67 -19.39
CA GLY A 79 11.43 0.33 -19.93
C GLY A 79 12.40 -0.70 -19.37
N VAL A 80 11.93 -1.95 -19.27
CA VAL A 80 12.70 -3.14 -18.94
C VAL A 80 12.58 -4.14 -20.07
N ARG A 81 13.69 -4.81 -20.41
CA ARG A 81 13.70 -5.94 -21.31
C ARG A 81 14.49 -7.09 -20.69
N LEU A 82 13.90 -8.27 -20.66
CA LEU A 82 14.56 -9.51 -20.24
C LEU A 82 14.45 -10.53 -21.36
N GLY A 83 15.56 -10.75 -22.09
CA GLY A 83 15.52 -11.55 -23.31
C GLY A 83 14.59 -10.94 -24.36
N GLY A 84 13.52 -11.66 -24.72
CA GLY A 84 12.50 -11.20 -25.68
C GLY A 84 11.35 -10.41 -25.07
N ASP A 85 11.17 -10.45 -23.75
CA ASP A 85 10.03 -9.84 -23.06
C ASP A 85 10.35 -8.38 -22.72
N MET A 86 9.45 -7.46 -23.05
CA MET A 86 9.63 -6.02 -22.85
C MET A 86 8.43 -5.43 -22.12
N GLN A 87 8.71 -4.60 -21.10
CA GLN A 87 7.71 -3.96 -20.26
C GLN A 87 8.02 -2.47 -20.07
N ARG A 88 6.96 -1.66 -19.95
CA ARG A 88 7.08 -0.25 -19.57
C ARG A 88 7.05 -0.12 -18.06
N ILE A 89 7.91 0.74 -17.52
CA ILE A 89 8.00 1.00 -16.08
C ILE A 89 8.24 2.48 -15.82
N GLY A 90 8.16 2.92 -14.57
CA GLY A 90 8.74 4.18 -14.13
C GLY A 90 9.79 3.91 -13.06
N LEU A 91 11.07 3.92 -13.42
CA LEU A 91 12.19 3.74 -12.49
C LEU A 91 13.04 5.00 -12.48
N THR A 92 13.31 5.54 -11.30
CA THR A 92 14.24 6.67 -11.14
C THR A 92 15.43 6.18 -10.33
N VAL A 93 16.62 6.18 -10.93
CA VAL A 93 17.88 5.89 -10.24
C VAL A 93 18.42 7.18 -9.66
N THR A 94 18.48 7.27 -8.33
CA THR A 94 19.03 8.44 -7.63
C THR A 94 20.47 8.18 -7.19
N ALA A 95 21.31 9.21 -7.33
CA ALA A 95 22.73 9.12 -6.98
C ALA A 95 22.92 8.74 -5.49
N GLY A 96 23.74 7.72 -5.23
CA GLY A 96 23.99 7.23 -3.87
C GLY A 96 22.83 6.50 -3.19
N GLN A 97 21.69 6.33 -3.88
CA GLN A 97 20.53 5.59 -3.36
C GLN A 97 20.50 4.16 -3.91
N VAL A 98 19.73 3.31 -3.23
CA VAL A 98 19.44 1.94 -3.67
C VAL A 98 18.01 1.91 -4.19
N GLU A 99 17.85 1.53 -5.45
CA GLU A 99 16.55 1.37 -6.07
C GLU A 99 16.29 -0.13 -6.31
N PRO A 100 15.23 -0.71 -5.74
CA PRO A 100 14.89 -2.08 -6.03
C PRO A 100 14.04 -2.18 -7.32
N LEU A 101 14.20 -3.29 -8.03
CA LEU A 101 13.41 -3.67 -9.19
C LEU A 101 13.00 -5.14 -9.04
N LEU A 102 11.72 -5.40 -8.84
CA LEU A 102 11.17 -6.74 -8.82
C LEU A 102 10.78 -7.19 -10.22
N LEU A 103 11.25 -8.37 -10.59
CA LEU A 103 10.82 -9.10 -11.78
C LEU A 103 10.00 -10.31 -11.34
N GLY A 104 8.74 -10.35 -11.74
CA GLY A 104 7.80 -11.43 -11.44
C GLY A 104 7.81 -12.52 -12.50
N PHE A 105 7.86 -13.77 -12.05
CA PHE A 105 7.95 -14.93 -12.93
C PHE A 105 6.78 -15.91 -12.78
N ASP A 106 6.46 -16.60 -13.85
CA ASP A 106 5.63 -17.80 -13.83
C ASP A 106 6.26 -18.83 -14.75
N SER A 107 6.50 -20.03 -14.22
CA SER A 107 7.07 -21.14 -14.99
C SER A 107 8.36 -20.77 -15.76
N GLY A 108 9.18 -19.89 -15.18
CA GLY A 108 10.48 -19.46 -15.71
C GLY A 108 10.40 -18.33 -16.75
N ARG A 109 9.21 -17.78 -17.02
CA ARG A 109 9.00 -16.63 -17.92
C ARG A 109 8.60 -15.39 -17.14
N LEU A 110 8.99 -14.22 -17.64
CA LEU A 110 8.56 -12.96 -17.06
C LEU A 110 7.05 -12.80 -17.26
N VAL A 111 6.32 -12.50 -16.20
CA VAL A 111 4.87 -12.26 -16.29
C VAL A 111 4.63 -10.85 -16.80
N THR A 112 3.84 -10.69 -17.87
CA THR A 112 3.41 -9.38 -18.38
C THR A 112 2.70 -8.59 -17.27
N GLY A 113 3.11 -7.36 -17.02
CA GLY A 113 2.64 -6.50 -15.92
C GLY A 113 3.41 -6.67 -14.62
N ALA A 114 4.11 -7.78 -14.40
CA ALA A 114 4.77 -8.08 -13.12
C ALA A 114 6.20 -7.52 -13.02
N VAL A 115 6.36 -6.22 -13.28
CA VAL A 115 7.65 -5.53 -13.14
C VAL A 115 7.45 -4.26 -12.32
N TYR A 116 8.11 -4.20 -11.16
CA TYR A 116 7.86 -3.18 -10.15
C TYR A 116 9.14 -2.50 -9.72
N ALA A 117 9.15 -1.16 -9.73
CA ALA A 117 10.32 -0.36 -9.42
C ALA A 117 10.07 0.52 -8.20
N GLY A 118 11.01 0.54 -7.25
CA GLY A 118 10.87 1.25 -5.98
C GLY A 118 10.34 0.35 -4.87
N ASN A 119 10.66 0.71 -3.61
CA ASN A 119 10.39 -0.14 -2.44
C ASN A 119 8.90 -0.51 -2.32
N ASP A 120 8.03 0.46 -2.54
CA ASP A 120 6.59 0.30 -2.34
C ASP A 120 5.98 -0.61 -3.42
N GLU A 121 6.36 -0.40 -4.69
CA GLU A 121 5.90 -1.19 -5.83
C GLU A 121 6.43 -2.64 -5.76
N VAL A 122 7.64 -2.86 -5.23
CA VAL A 122 8.17 -4.22 -5.04
C VAL A 122 7.31 -5.03 -4.06
N ASN A 123 6.88 -4.42 -2.95
CA ASN A 123 6.01 -5.10 -1.99
C ASN A 123 4.65 -5.46 -2.63
N LEU A 124 4.13 -4.57 -3.47
CA LEU A 124 2.94 -4.81 -4.27
C LEU A 124 3.09 -6.02 -5.18
N GLY A 125 4.18 -6.08 -5.93
CA GLY A 125 4.44 -7.20 -6.82
C GLY A 125 4.59 -8.52 -6.09
N LEU A 126 5.19 -8.53 -4.89
CA LEU A 126 5.27 -9.75 -4.07
C LEU A 126 3.89 -10.22 -3.61
N GLY A 127 3.02 -9.31 -3.19
CA GLY A 127 1.64 -9.67 -2.84
C GLY A 127 0.83 -10.16 -4.05
N GLU A 128 1.03 -9.55 -5.22
CA GLU A 128 0.41 -10.01 -6.46
C GLU A 128 0.86 -11.43 -6.83
N LEU A 129 2.17 -11.66 -6.87
CA LEU A 129 2.74 -12.95 -7.23
C LEU A 129 2.36 -14.05 -6.22
N ALA A 130 2.17 -13.67 -4.95
CA ALA A 130 1.67 -14.56 -3.90
C ALA A 130 0.14 -14.77 -3.95
N ASN A 131 -0.55 -14.25 -4.98
CA ASN A 131 -2.00 -14.34 -5.16
C ASN A 131 -2.80 -13.77 -3.98
N LYS A 132 -2.29 -12.71 -3.34
CA LYS A 132 -2.94 -12.03 -2.22
C LYS A 132 -3.91 -10.92 -2.66
N PHE A 133 -3.78 -10.43 -3.88
CA PHE A 133 -4.64 -9.37 -4.42
C PHE A 133 -5.65 -9.93 -5.43
N VAL A 134 -6.84 -9.34 -5.45
CA VAL A 134 -7.89 -9.70 -6.40
C VAL A 134 -7.73 -8.81 -7.62
N ALA A 135 -7.48 -9.40 -8.78
CA ALA A 135 -7.47 -8.67 -10.04
C ALA A 135 -8.86 -8.10 -10.34
N MET A 136 -8.91 -6.87 -10.83
CA MET A 136 -10.13 -6.27 -11.34
C MET A 136 -10.60 -7.10 -12.55
N PRO A 137 -11.81 -7.69 -12.52
CA PRO A 137 -12.30 -8.46 -13.66
C PRO A 137 -12.54 -7.59 -14.88
N ASP A 138 -12.50 -8.21 -16.07
CA ASP A 138 -12.92 -7.55 -17.31
C ASP A 138 -14.34 -6.97 -17.17
N PHE A 139 -14.51 -5.74 -17.64
CA PHE A 139 -15.81 -5.07 -17.68
C PHE A 139 -15.93 -4.19 -18.93
N ASN A 140 -17.18 -3.97 -19.35
CA ASN A 140 -17.52 -3.10 -20.47
C ASN A 140 -18.66 -2.17 -20.05
N LEU A 141 -18.31 -0.93 -19.76
CA LEU A 141 -19.23 0.15 -19.43
C LEU A 141 -19.08 1.28 -20.45
N VAL A 142 -19.91 2.30 -20.32
CA VAL A 142 -19.81 3.56 -21.06
C VAL A 142 -19.86 4.76 -20.11
N ASP A 143 -19.14 5.82 -20.44
CA ASP A 143 -19.16 7.08 -19.69
C ASP A 143 -20.41 7.92 -20.02
N GLN A 144 -20.52 9.08 -19.36
CA GLN A 144 -21.58 10.07 -19.60
C GLN A 144 -21.62 10.64 -21.03
N ASN A 145 -20.59 10.43 -21.84
CA ASN A 145 -20.50 10.82 -23.24
C ASN A 145 -20.65 9.62 -24.21
N ALA A 146 -21.10 8.47 -23.69
CA ALA A 146 -21.20 7.20 -24.42
C ALA A 146 -19.87 6.66 -24.97
N ARG A 147 -18.74 7.02 -24.34
CA ARG A 147 -17.42 6.47 -24.67
C ARG A 147 -17.17 5.21 -23.86
N PRO A 148 -16.51 4.18 -24.43
CA PRO A 148 -16.21 2.95 -23.69
C PRO A 148 -15.35 3.20 -22.44
N VAL A 149 -15.71 2.54 -21.35
CA VAL A 149 -14.94 2.46 -20.10
C VAL A 149 -14.74 0.98 -19.78
N ASN A 150 -13.48 0.54 -19.79
CA ASN A 150 -13.05 -0.85 -19.64
C ASN A 150 -11.63 -0.87 -19.03
N LEU A 151 -11.00 -2.06 -18.94
CA LEU A 151 -9.64 -2.19 -18.40
C LEU A 151 -8.61 -1.33 -19.15
N ASP A 152 -8.72 -1.20 -20.47
CA ASP A 152 -7.80 -0.36 -21.25
C ASP A 152 -7.95 1.12 -20.89
N ALA A 153 -9.18 1.58 -20.65
CA ALA A 153 -9.48 2.97 -20.29
C ALA A 153 -8.91 3.36 -18.92
N ILE A 154 -8.74 2.39 -18.01
CA ILE A 154 -8.21 2.60 -16.66
C ILE A 154 -6.73 2.17 -16.50
N SER A 155 -6.14 1.56 -17.52
CA SER A 155 -4.79 1.01 -17.45
C SER A 155 -3.74 2.04 -17.05
N GLY A 156 -2.87 1.68 -16.11
CA GLY A 156 -1.78 2.54 -15.63
C GLY A 156 -2.23 3.68 -14.71
N LYS A 157 -3.47 3.66 -14.22
CA LYS A 157 -4.00 4.66 -13.28
C LYS A 157 -4.51 4.03 -12.00
N ASP A 158 -4.29 4.71 -10.88
CA ASP A 158 -4.99 4.38 -9.64
C ASP A 158 -6.44 4.89 -9.74
N VAL A 159 -7.43 4.02 -9.63
CA VAL A 159 -8.84 4.33 -9.85
C VAL A 159 -9.63 4.24 -8.56
N ILE A 160 -10.24 5.35 -8.17
CA ILE A 160 -11.20 5.40 -7.06
C ILE A 160 -12.60 5.29 -7.64
N ILE A 161 -13.30 4.21 -7.27
CA ILE A 161 -14.59 3.82 -7.82
C ILE A 161 -15.64 3.93 -6.72
N ALA A 162 -16.67 4.76 -6.88
CA ALA A 162 -17.79 4.81 -5.95
C ALA A 162 -19.09 4.28 -6.57
N ALA A 163 -19.84 3.51 -5.79
CA ALA A 163 -21.20 3.13 -6.12
C ALA A 163 -22.15 4.30 -5.87
N PHE A 164 -23.01 4.61 -6.84
CA PHE A 164 -23.99 5.69 -6.72
C PHE A 164 -25.20 5.43 -7.63
N HIS A 165 -26.23 6.27 -7.53
CA HIS A 165 -27.18 6.50 -8.61
C HIS A 165 -27.72 7.94 -8.52
N THR A 166 -28.16 8.52 -9.62
CA THR A 166 -28.48 9.97 -9.68
C THR A 166 -29.72 10.39 -8.88
N THR A 167 -30.58 9.42 -8.54
CA THR A 167 -31.84 9.59 -7.81
C THR A 167 -31.70 9.35 -6.30
N CYS A 168 -30.50 9.06 -5.83
CA CYS A 168 -30.20 8.79 -4.43
C CYS A 168 -30.17 10.08 -3.62
N HIS A 169 -30.92 10.11 -2.52
CA HIS A 169 -31.03 11.27 -1.63
C HIS A 169 -30.42 11.02 -0.24
N GLU A 170 -29.82 9.86 -0.02
CA GLU A 170 -29.17 9.51 1.25
C GLU A 170 -27.65 9.58 1.15
N THR A 171 -26.96 8.46 0.89
CA THR A 171 -25.50 8.40 0.99
C THR A 171 -24.78 8.91 -0.25
N CYS A 172 -25.38 8.79 -1.43
CA CYS A 172 -24.67 9.08 -2.69
C CYS A 172 -24.24 10.56 -2.83
N PRO A 173 -25.04 11.56 -2.43
CA PRO A 173 -24.57 12.94 -2.39
C PRO A 173 -23.35 13.15 -1.47
N LEU A 174 -23.18 12.32 -0.43
CA LEU A 174 -22.02 12.35 0.46
C LEU A 174 -20.78 11.74 -0.23
N TYR A 175 -20.94 10.70 -1.03
CA TYR A 175 -19.85 10.16 -1.87
C TYR A 175 -19.43 11.15 -2.96
N THR A 176 -20.39 11.81 -3.60
CA THR A 176 -20.06 12.87 -4.56
C THR A 176 -19.36 14.06 -3.87
N ALA A 177 -19.75 14.41 -2.64
CA ALA A 177 -19.05 15.42 -1.85
C ALA A 177 -17.60 14.98 -1.52
N LEU A 178 -17.40 13.70 -1.16
CA LEU A 178 -16.07 13.12 -0.98
C LEU A 178 -15.24 13.24 -2.27
N PHE A 179 -15.83 12.96 -3.44
CA PHE A 179 -15.14 13.07 -4.73
C PHE A 179 -14.74 14.51 -5.06
N LEU A 180 -15.59 15.50 -4.73
CA LEU A 180 -15.24 16.92 -4.85
C LEU A 180 -14.04 17.29 -3.95
N GLN A 181 -13.93 16.70 -2.77
CA GLN A 181 -12.78 16.91 -1.87
C GLN A 181 -11.51 16.24 -2.44
N LEU A 182 -11.63 15.00 -2.90
CA LEU A 182 -10.52 14.25 -3.51
C LEU A 182 -9.97 14.95 -4.75
N ALA A 183 -10.85 15.46 -5.62
CA ALA A 183 -10.47 16.14 -6.85
C ALA A 183 -9.55 17.36 -6.63
N LYS A 184 -9.58 17.99 -5.43
CA LYS A 184 -8.69 19.12 -5.07
C LYS A 184 -7.23 18.69 -4.87
N HIS A 185 -7.00 17.43 -4.54
CA HIS A 185 -5.69 16.91 -4.11
C HIS A 185 -5.24 15.66 -4.88
N LEU A 186 -6.00 15.27 -5.91
CA LEU A 186 -5.77 14.03 -6.62
C LEU A 186 -4.46 14.08 -7.42
N PRO A 187 -3.55 13.09 -7.30
CA PRO A 187 -2.36 13.02 -8.12
C PRO A 187 -2.73 12.77 -9.59
N SER A 188 -1.89 13.19 -10.53
CA SER A 188 -2.13 13.02 -11.97
C SER A 188 -2.16 11.57 -12.44
N THR A 189 -1.61 10.65 -11.63
CA THR A 189 -1.63 9.21 -11.84
C THR A 189 -2.93 8.55 -11.40
N ALA A 190 -3.81 9.28 -10.72
CA ALA A 190 -5.08 8.75 -10.23
C ALA A 190 -6.28 9.33 -11.00
N MET A 191 -7.38 8.59 -11.02
CA MET A 191 -8.65 9.01 -11.57
C MET A 191 -9.82 8.65 -10.65
N LEU A 192 -10.86 9.48 -10.73
CA LEU A 192 -12.13 9.26 -10.03
C LEU A 192 -13.15 8.68 -11.01
N MET A 193 -13.95 7.73 -10.54
CA MET A 193 -15.06 7.15 -11.28
C MET A 193 -16.25 6.88 -10.35
N GLU A 194 -17.43 7.36 -10.70
CA GLU A 194 -18.69 6.95 -10.06
C GLU A 194 -19.43 6.00 -11.01
N VAL A 195 -19.81 4.81 -10.56
CA VAL A 195 -20.49 3.80 -11.39
C VAL A 195 -21.90 3.55 -10.85
N THR A 196 -22.88 3.62 -11.74
CA THR A 196 -24.28 3.52 -11.33
C THR A 196 -24.63 2.16 -10.73
N THR A 197 -25.61 2.15 -9.83
CA THR A 197 -26.31 0.97 -9.32
C THR A 197 -27.76 0.90 -9.81
N ASP A 198 -28.22 1.91 -10.56
CA ASP A 198 -29.51 1.96 -11.26
C ASP A 198 -29.32 2.29 -12.76
N PRO A 199 -28.81 1.34 -13.57
CA PRO A 199 -28.57 1.56 -14.99
C PRO A 199 -29.84 1.78 -15.82
N THR A 200 -31.03 1.54 -15.25
CA THR A 200 -32.30 1.78 -15.96
C THR A 200 -32.67 3.25 -16.02
N VAL A 201 -32.28 4.01 -14.98
CA VAL A 201 -32.49 5.46 -14.88
C VAL A 201 -31.24 6.21 -15.33
N ASP A 202 -30.07 5.74 -14.93
CA ASP A 202 -28.79 6.41 -15.15
C ASP A 202 -28.22 6.13 -16.55
N THR A 203 -28.93 6.62 -17.57
CA THR A 203 -28.45 6.65 -18.96
C THR A 203 -27.27 7.63 -19.11
N PRO A 204 -26.42 7.51 -20.16
CA PRO A 204 -25.33 8.47 -20.39
C PRO A 204 -25.78 9.93 -20.37
N THR A 205 -26.96 10.23 -20.95
CA THR A 205 -27.54 11.59 -20.93
C THR A 205 -27.93 12.04 -19.52
N ALA A 206 -28.49 11.16 -18.69
CA ALA A 206 -28.83 11.48 -17.30
C ALA A 206 -27.55 11.75 -16.49
N LEU A 207 -26.52 10.93 -16.67
CA LEU A 207 -25.20 11.10 -16.05
C LEU A 207 -24.53 12.40 -16.47
N ALA A 208 -24.60 12.78 -17.75
CA ALA A 208 -24.06 14.05 -18.23
C ALA A 208 -24.76 15.26 -17.60
N GLY A 209 -26.09 15.18 -17.43
CA GLY A 209 -26.88 16.19 -16.74
C GLY A 209 -26.50 16.31 -15.26
N TYR A 210 -26.32 15.17 -14.58
CA TYR A 210 -25.87 15.12 -13.19
C TYR A 210 -24.47 15.72 -13.01
N ALA A 211 -23.51 15.32 -13.85
CA ALA A 211 -22.15 15.86 -13.85
C ALA A 211 -22.13 17.38 -14.03
N THR A 212 -22.92 17.89 -15.00
CA THR A 212 -23.02 19.32 -15.28
C THR A 212 -23.59 20.10 -14.09
N LYS A 213 -24.65 19.59 -13.45
CA LYS A 213 -25.28 20.21 -12.27
C LYS A 213 -24.30 20.36 -11.10
N LEU A 214 -23.36 19.44 -10.98
CA LEU A 214 -22.39 19.41 -9.87
C LEU A 214 -21.07 20.08 -10.19
N GLY A 215 -20.82 20.43 -11.46
CA GLY A 215 -19.51 20.89 -11.91
C GLY A 215 -18.44 19.80 -11.82
N ALA A 216 -18.86 18.53 -11.87
CA ALA A 216 -17.97 17.38 -11.79
C ALA A 216 -17.28 17.13 -13.14
N ASN A 217 -15.98 16.82 -13.10
CA ASN A 217 -15.16 16.59 -14.29
C ASN A 217 -14.58 15.17 -14.38
N TRP A 218 -15.02 14.27 -13.50
CA TRP A 218 -14.61 12.87 -13.49
C TRP A 218 -15.56 11.96 -14.28
N THR A 219 -15.24 10.67 -14.34
CA THR A 219 -16.01 9.68 -15.10
C THR A 219 -17.25 9.27 -14.33
N PHE A 220 -18.42 9.36 -14.97
CA PHE A 220 -19.64 8.71 -14.50
C PHE A 220 -19.97 7.58 -15.47
N ALA A 221 -20.00 6.34 -14.99
CA ALA A 221 -20.17 5.17 -15.85
C ALA A 221 -21.50 4.43 -15.64
N THR A 222 -22.02 3.89 -16.74
CA THR A 222 -23.23 3.07 -16.82
C THR A 222 -23.07 1.98 -17.88
N GLY A 223 -24.07 1.14 -18.05
CA GLY A 223 -24.05 0.04 -19.02
C GLY A 223 -25.42 -0.64 -19.11
N THR A 224 -25.45 -1.83 -19.70
CA THR A 224 -26.65 -2.67 -19.58
C THR A 224 -26.80 -3.14 -18.12
N PRO A 225 -28.02 -3.44 -17.64
CA PRO A 225 -28.21 -3.99 -16.30
C PRO A 225 -27.30 -5.19 -15.99
N ASP A 226 -27.12 -6.08 -16.97
CA ASP A 226 -26.24 -7.24 -16.86
C ASP A 226 -24.76 -6.88 -16.74
N ASP A 227 -24.30 -5.88 -17.50
CA ASP A 227 -22.91 -5.38 -17.41
C ASP A 227 -22.63 -4.76 -16.04
N VAL A 228 -23.57 -3.96 -15.53
CA VAL A 228 -23.43 -3.29 -14.22
C VAL A 228 -23.49 -4.29 -13.06
N VAL A 229 -24.36 -5.31 -13.14
CA VAL A 229 -24.37 -6.43 -12.17
C VAL A 229 -23.02 -7.15 -12.18
N ARG A 230 -22.49 -7.48 -13.37
CA ARG A 230 -21.19 -8.16 -13.48
C ARG A 230 -20.06 -7.32 -12.92
N PHE A 231 -20.05 -6.01 -13.20
CA PHE A 231 -19.07 -5.07 -12.70
C PHE A 231 -19.07 -5.00 -11.17
N TRP A 232 -20.24 -4.96 -10.54
CA TRP A 232 -20.37 -4.77 -9.10
C TRP A 232 -20.23 -6.06 -8.27
N LYS A 233 -20.43 -7.22 -8.89
CA LYS A 233 -20.35 -8.54 -8.24
C LYS A 233 -19.08 -8.75 -7.38
N PRO A 234 -17.86 -8.41 -7.82
CA PRO A 234 -16.63 -8.62 -7.04
C PRO A 234 -16.58 -7.78 -5.75
N PHE A 235 -17.29 -6.64 -5.73
CA PHE A 235 -17.32 -5.71 -4.61
C PHE A 235 -18.47 -6.01 -3.62
N GLY A 236 -19.36 -6.95 -3.98
CA GLY A 236 -20.56 -7.26 -3.20
C GLY A 236 -21.61 -6.16 -3.24
N VAL A 237 -21.61 -5.34 -4.30
CA VAL A 237 -22.62 -4.30 -4.52
C VAL A 237 -23.76 -4.90 -5.34
N ALA A 238 -25.00 -4.71 -4.89
CA ALA A 238 -26.19 -5.07 -5.63
C ALA A 238 -26.72 -3.86 -6.40
N LEU A 239 -27.47 -4.09 -7.49
CA LEU A 239 -28.26 -3.02 -8.07
C LEU A 239 -29.30 -2.57 -7.05
N ALA A 240 -29.45 -1.26 -6.91
CA ALA A 240 -30.39 -0.64 -6.03
C ALA A 240 -31.20 0.38 -6.83
N ALA A 241 -32.51 0.33 -6.67
CA ALA A 241 -33.42 1.37 -7.15
C ALA A 241 -34.02 2.04 -5.91
N GLY A 242 -33.76 3.33 -5.72
CA GLY A 242 -34.12 4.07 -4.50
C GLY A 242 -33.05 3.98 -3.40
N ASP A 243 -33.37 4.45 -2.20
CA ASP A 243 -32.36 4.79 -1.18
C ASP A 243 -31.80 3.60 -0.35
N THR A 244 -32.05 2.33 -0.70
CA THR A 244 -31.63 1.16 0.11
C THR A 244 -30.19 0.69 -0.13
N HIS A 245 -29.48 0.35 0.96
CA HIS A 245 -28.03 0.57 1.11
C HIS A 245 -27.09 -0.61 0.77
N VAL A 246 -26.11 -0.36 -0.10
CA VAL A 246 -24.71 -0.80 0.02
C VAL A 246 -23.81 0.33 -0.50
N SER A 247 -23.39 1.24 0.38
CA SER A 247 -22.48 2.34 0.03
C SER A 247 -21.06 1.80 -0.03
N THR A 248 -20.43 1.87 -1.21
CA THR A 248 -19.12 1.25 -1.48
C THR A 248 -18.20 2.20 -2.23
N LEU A 249 -16.95 2.31 -1.78
CA LEU A 249 -15.85 2.91 -2.53
C LEU A 249 -14.75 1.86 -2.68
N ALA A 250 -14.36 1.55 -3.91
CA ALA A 250 -13.26 0.66 -4.21
C ALA A 250 -12.04 1.46 -4.70
N LEU A 251 -10.85 1.02 -4.33
CA LEU A 251 -9.60 1.49 -4.93
C LEU A 251 -9.02 0.36 -5.78
N VAL A 252 -8.84 0.62 -7.07
CA VAL A 252 -8.08 -0.22 -8.00
C VAL A 252 -6.75 0.47 -8.25
N ASP A 253 -5.64 -0.25 -8.18
CA ASP A 253 -4.34 0.34 -8.50
C ASP A 253 -4.08 0.43 -10.01
N ARG A 254 -2.99 1.11 -10.36
CA ARG A 254 -2.46 1.21 -11.72
C ARG A 254 -2.11 -0.13 -12.40
N HIS A 255 -1.96 -1.21 -11.65
CA HIS A 255 -1.67 -2.56 -12.15
C HIS A 255 -2.94 -3.38 -12.40
N GLY A 256 -4.12 -2.83 -12.07
CA GLY A 256 -5.42 -3.47 -12.27
C GLY A 256 -5.87 -4.35 -11.12
N PHE A 257 -5.34 -4.18 -9.90
CA PHE A 257 -5.74 -4.93 -8.72
C PHE A 257 -6.64 -4.12 -7.80
N VAL A 258 -7.69 -4.76 -7.29
CA VAL A 258 -8.51 -4.21 -6.22
C VAL A 258 -7.68 -4.21 -4.94
N ARG A 259 -7.34 -3.01 -4.49
CA ARG A 259 -6.57 -2.79 -3.26
C ARG A 259 -7.48 -2.84 -2.05
N LEU A 260 -8.61 -2.14 -2.14
CA LEU A 260 -9.45 -1.82 -0.99
C LEU A 260 -10.89 -1.66 -1.38
N VAL A 261 -11.74 -1.88 -0.39
CA VAL A 261 -13.15 -1.57 -0.44
C VAL A 261 -13.55 -0.92 0.89
N TYR A 262 -13.86 0.37 0.84
CA TYR A 262 -14.53 1.06 1.93
C TYR A 262 -16.03 0.80 1.85
N ARG A 263 -16.65 0.63 3.02
CA ARG A 263 -18.10 0.49 3.16
C ARG A 263 -18.63 1.50 4.16
N GLY A 264 -19.89 1.85 3.99
CA GLY A 264 -20.58 2.79 4.88
C GLY A 264 -20.50 4.23 4.39
N VAL A 265 -20.66 5.20 5.28
CA VAL A 265 -20.81 6.61 4.92
C VAL A 265 -19.48 7.37 5.12
N PRO A 266 -18.98 8.10 4.12
CA PRO A 266 -17.77 8.89 4.27
C PRO A 266 -18.00 10.12 5.17
N LYS A 267 -16.98 10.45 5.94
CA LYS A 267 -16.85 11.71 6.68
C LYS A 267 -16.46 12.82 5.72
N VAL A 268 -17.44 13.61 5.31
CA VAL A 268 -17.24 14.81 4.46
C VAL A 268 -17.20 16.11 5.25
N GLY A 269 -17.63 16.10 6.52
CA GLY A 269 -17.65 17.28 7.37
C GLY A 269 -18.48 18.42 6.77
N ASN A 270 -18.04 19.67 6.97
CA ASN A 270 -18.74 20.87 6.51
C ASN A 270 -18.34 21.31 5.09
N ASP A 271 -17.37 20.64 4.45
CA ASP A 271 -16.92 20.94 3.08
C ASP A 271 -17.79 20.17 2.07
N ILE A 272 -19.09 20.48 2.06
CA ILE A 272 -20.09 19.93 1.15
C ILE A 272 -20.77 21.06 0.37
N ALA A 273 -20.96 20.86 -0.95
CA ALA A 273 -21.60 21.86 -1.78
C ALA A 273 -23.07 22.08 -1.37
N PRO A 274 -23.57 23.33 -1.31
CA PRO A 274 -24.96 23.61 -0.93
C PRO A 274 -25.99 22.85 -1.77
N SER A 275 -25.70 22.66 -3.06
CA SER A 275 -26.55 21.88 -3.97
C SER A 275 -26.71 20.42 -3.53
N LEU A 276 -25.65 19.80 -3.01
CA LEU A 276 -25.67 18.44 -2.47
C LEU A 276 -26.43 18.38 -1.14
N VAL A 277 -26.23 19.38 -0.26
CA VAL A 277 -26.99 19.47 1.00
C VAL A 277 -28.49 19.56 0.74
N THR A 278 -28.91 20.41 -0.22
CA THR A 278 -30.33 20.55 -0.57
C THR A 278 -30.93 19.33 -1.26
N SER A 279 -30.10 18.41 -1.77
CA SER A 279 -30.58 17.15 -2.34
C SER A 279 -30.71 16.03 -1.31
N LEU A 280 -30.25 16.21 -0.08
CA LEU A 280 -30.34 15.17 0.96
C LEU A 280 -31.77 15.04 1.50
N SER A 281 -32.21 13.81 1.72
CA SER A 281 -33.40 13.47 2.49
C SER A 281 -33.16 13.72 3.99
N GLY A 282 -34.20 13.52 4.82
CA GLY A 282 -34.05 13.58 6.27
C GLY A 282 -33.02 12.58 6.81
N GLN A 283 -32.98 11.37 6.22
CA GLN A 283 -31.97 10.35 6.57
C GLN A 283 -30.58 10.78 6.09
N GLY A 284 -30.44 11.29 4.86
CA GLY A 284 -29.16 11.79 4.36
C GLY A 284 -28.57 12.93 5.20
N LEU A 285 -29.42 13.83 5.72
CA LEU A 285 -29.02 14.87 6.66
C LEU A 285 -28.59 14.31 8.02
N ALA A 286 -29.24 13.25 8.50
CA ALA A 286 -28.84 12.56 9.73
C ALA A 286 -27.47 11.89 9.56
N GLU A 287 -27.23 11.22 8.43
CA GLU A 287 -25.93 10.63 8.10
C GLU A 287 -24.82 11.68 8.04
N LEU A 288 -25.06 12.80 7.37
CA LEU A 288 -24.12 13.93 7.35
C LEU A 288 -23.82 14.45 8.76
N GLY A 289 -24.85 14.59 9.60
CA GLY A 289 -24.73 15.08 10.97
C GLY A 289 -24.01 14.10 11.92
N SER A 290 -24.04 12.81 11.64
CA SER A 290 -23.36 11.77 12.43
C SER A 290 -21.82 11.83 12.31
N GLY A 291 -21.32 12.42 11.22
CA GLY A 291 -19.90 12.44 10.90
C GLY A 291 -19.41 11.20 10.14
N GLY A 292 -20.31 10.34 9.66
CA GLY A 292 -20.01 9.14 8.90
C GLY A 292 -19.30 8.04 9.70
N ASP A 293 -18.81 7.00 9.01
CA ASP A 293 -18.22 5.79 9.60
C ASP A 293 -16.71 5.92 9.89
N GLY A 294 -16.22 7.14 10.09
CA GLY A 294 -14.86 7.40 10.53
C GLY A 294 -13.77 7.34 9.46
N TRP A 295 -14.12 7.32 8.18
CA TRP A 295 -13.19 7.41 7.04
C TRP A 295 -13.63 8.52 6.06
N GLY A 296 -12.70 9.17 5.35
CA GLY A 296 -12.99 10.27 4.42
C GLY A 296 -11.86 10.53 3.41
N ALA A 297 -11.81 11.75 2.86
CA ALA A 297 -10.83 12.10 1.82
C ALA A 297 -9.36 11.87 2.24
N PRO A 298 -8.93 12.22 3.47
CA PRO A 298 -7.57 11.95 3.91
C PRO A 298 -7.20 10.46 3.88
N ASP A 299 -8.13 9.58 4.27
CA ASP A 299 -7.91 8.13 4.28
C ASP A 299 -7.78 7.57 2.86
N VAL A 300 -8.61 8.05 1.93
CA VAL A 300 -8.52 7.65 0.52
C VAL A 300 -7.25 8.20 -0.14
N LEU A 301 -6.81 9.41 0.19
CA LEU A 301 -5.55 9.96 -0.32
C LEU A 301 -4.33 9.22 0.27
N GLN A 302 -4.39 8.86 1.55
CA GLN A 302 -3.38 8.02 2.18
C GLN A 302 -3.37 6.64 1.51
N ALA A 303 -4.52 6.06 1.21
CA ALA A 303 -4.63 4.80 0.47
C ALA A 303 -3.97 4.83 -0.91
N LEU A 304 -4.00 5.98 -1.58
CA LEU A 304 -3.36 6.18 -2.89
C LEU A 304 -1.84 6.27 -2.77
N THR A 305 -1.32 6.81 -1.66
CA THR A 305 0.13 6.96 -1.43
C THR A 305 0.73 5.75 -0.72
N THR A 306 -0.10 4.93 -0.06
CA THR A 306 0.31 3.72 0.65
C THR A 306 -0.03 2.52 -0.24
N ILE A 307 0.99 1.95 -0.86
CA ILE A 307 0.84 0.94 -1.91
C ILE A 307 0.36 -0.43 -1.36
N ALA A 308 0.42 -0.63 -0.03
CA ALA A 308 -0.44 -1.56 0.69
C ALA A 308 -1.60 -0.71 1.26
N GLY A 309 -2.85 -1.08 1.00
CA GLY A 309 -4.01 -0.23 1.32
C GLY A 309 -4.03 0.33 2.76
N PRO A 310 -4.81 1.39 3.04
CA PRO A 310 -4.95 2.05 4.31
C PRO A 310 -5.29 1.02 5.37
N GLU A 311 -4.30 0.82 6.22
CA GLU A 311 -4.47 1.09 7.64
C GLU A 311 -5.50 2.20 7.85
N ARG A 312 -6.54 1.90 8.64
CA ARG A 312 -7.42 2.90 9.25
C ARG A 312 -6.60 4.11 9.74
N ALA A 313 -7.08 5.31 9.44
CA ALA A 313 -6.66 6.60 9.99
C ALA A 313 -5.70 6.53 11.18
N GLU A 314 -4.41 6.81 10.94
CA GLU A 314 -3.64 7.52 11.96
C GLU A 314 -3.82 9.02 11.72
N ALA A 315 -4.59 9.62 12.64
CA ALA A 315 -4.50 11.03 12.90
C ALA A 315 -3.03 11.44 13.04
N SER A 316 -2.69 12.58 12.44
CA SER A 316 -1.42 13.26 12.63
C SER A 316 -1.12 13.42 14.14
N GLY A 317 -0.05 12.75 14.58
CA GLY A 317 0.33 12.60 15.98
C GLY A 317 -0.30 11.34 16.57
N GLY A 318 0.41 10.21 16.42
CA GLY A 318 -0.03 8.89 16.88
C GLY A 318 -0.72 9.00 18.22
N GLY A 319 -2.02 8.71 18.22
CA GLY A 319 -2.87 8.88 19.40
C GLY A 319 -2.31 8.13 20.61
N ARG A 320 -2.96 8.27 21.76
CA ARG A 320 -2.59 7.42 22.90
C ARG A 320 -2.70 5.95 22.50
N ALA A 321 -1.65 5.17 22.78
CA ALA A 321 -1.66 3.74 22.54
C ALA A 321 -2.86 3.11 23.26
N GLY A 322 -3.66 2.33 22.52
CA GLY A 322 -4.89 1.72 23.05
C GLY A 322 -4.60 0.84 24.26
N GLY A 323 -5.27 1.07 25.38
CA GLY A 323 -5.08 0.24 26.56
C GLY A 323 -5.49 -1.21 26.29
N PHE A 324 -4.67 -2.17 26.71
CA PHE A 324 -4.99 -3.59 26.66
C PHE A 324 -4.52 -4.31 27.91
N THR A 325 -5.04 -5.52 28.12
CA THR A 325 -4.53 -6.48 29.11
C THR A 325 -4.56 -7.86 28.48
N LEU A 326 -3.39 -8.45 28.26
CA LEU A 326 -3.25 -9.76 27.63
C LEU A 326 -2.61 -10.75 28.60
N THR A 327 -2.86 -12.04 28.37
CA THR A 327 -2.20 -13.12 29.11
C THR A 327 -0.97 -13.56 28.32
N ALA A 328 0.16 -13.67 29.01
CA ALA A 328 1.42 -14.07 28.43
C ALA A 328 1.58 -15.60 28.37
N THR A 329 2.59 -16.08 27.64
CA THR A 329 2.87 -17.52 27.49
C THR A 329 3.26 -18.21 28.80
N ASP A 330 3.76 -17.47 29.78
CA ASP A 330 4.05 -17.95 31.14
C ASP A 330 2.84 -17.84 32.11
N GLY A 331 1.70 -17.37 31.62
CA GLY A 331 0.47 -17.19 32.39
C GLY A 331 0.36 -15.87 33.14
N THR A 332 1.37 -15.00 33.09
CA THR A 332 1.28 -13.66 33.67
C THR A 332 0.29 -12.79 32.88
N LYS A 333 -0.39 -11.86 33.55
CA LYS A 333 -1.19 -10.83 32.87
C LYS A 333 -0.35 -9.57 32.77
N VAL A 334 -0.31 -8.99 31.58
CA VAL A 334 0.42 -7.75 31.31
C VAL A 334 -0.55 -6.75 30.74
N SER A 335 -0.62 -5.57 31.36
CA SER A 335 -1.33 -4.42 30.80
C SER A 335 -0.35 -3.38 30.28
N LEU A 336 -0.76 -2.63 29.26
CA LEU A 336 0.03 -1.49 28.79
C LEU A 336 0.19 -0.42 29.88
N ALA A 337 -0.81 -0.27 30.76
CA ALA A 337 -0.78 0.67 31.86
C ALA A 337 0.36 0.36 32.87
N ASP A 338 0.75 -0.90 33.02
CA ASP A 338 1.88 -1.32 33.89
C ASP A 338 3.24 -0.80 33.38
N LEU A 339 3.29 -0.30 32.14
CA LEU A 339 4.49 0.23 31.50
C LEU A 339 4.51 1.76 31.41
N ALA A 340 3.54 2.43 32.03
CA ALA A 340 3.45 3.89 32.04
C ALA A 340 4.76 4.56 32.52
N GLY A 341 5.13 5.67 31.89
CA GLY A 341 6.34 6.42 32.22
C GLY A 341 7.62 5.83 31.62
N LYS A 342 7.55 4.79 30.78
CA LYS A 342 8.68 4.25 30.01
C LYS A 342 8.30 4.11 28.54
N PRO A 343 9.22 4.38 27.59
CA PRO A 343 8.96 4.07 26.20
C PRO A 343 8.77 2.56 26.00
N VAL A 344 7.88 2.18 25.09
CA VAL A 344 7.51 0.79 24.79
C VAL A 344 7.59 0.55 23.29
N VAL A 345 8.19 -0.55 22.88
CA VAL A 345 8.13 -1.09 21.53
C VAL A 345 7.22 -2.29 21.56
N ILE A 346 6.14 -2.26 20.78
CA ILE A 346 5.17 -3.34 20.66
C ILE A 346 5.34 -3.97 19.29
N ASN A 347 5.75 -5.23 19.23
CA ASN A 347 5.92 -5.98 17.99
C ASN A 347 4.81 -7.02 17.88
N PHE A 348 4.04 -6.93 16.80
CA PHE A 348 3.00 -7.88 16.42
C PHE A 348 3.60 -8.90 15.44
N TRP A 349 3.47 -10.18 15.77
CA TRP A 349 4.10 -11.27 15.04
C TRP A 349 3.26 -12.56 15.09
N ALA A 350 3.65 -13.55 14.29
CA ALA A 350 3.10 -14.90 14.34
C ALA A 350 4.17 -15.94 13.99
N THR A 351 4.02 -17.17 14.48
CA THR A 351 4.97 -18.27 14.28
C THR A 351 5.16 -18.65 12.81
N TYR A 352 4.14 -18.43 11.98
CA TYR A 352 4.14 -18.73 10.54
C TYR A 352 4.64 -17.56 9.68
N CYS A 353 5.14 -16.47 10.27
CA CYS A 353 5.60 -15.27 9.58
C CYS A 353 7.14 -15.26 9.39
N PRO A 354 7.67 -15.52 8.18
CA PRO A 354 9.11 -15.50 7.94
C PRO A 354 9.80 -14.14 8.23
N PRO A 355 9.26 -12.97 7.84
CA PRO A 355 9.90 -11.70 8.17
C PRO A 355 9.93 -11.43 9.68
N CYS A 356 8.89 -11.86 10.41
CA CYS A 356 8.87 -11.82 11.88
C CYS A 356 10.03 -12.62 12.47
N LYS A 357 10.21 -13.87 12.00
CA LYS A 357 11.32 -14.72 12.41
C LYS A 357 12.69 -14.06 12.17
N ALA A 358 12.84 -13.31 11.09
CA ALA A 358 14.09 -12.64 10.73
C ALA A 358 14.42 -11.43 11.61
N GLU A 359 13.42 -10.64 12.04
CA GLU A 359 13.64 -9.43 12.84
C GLU A 359 13.66 -9.65 14.36
N MET A 360 13.03 -10.71 14.86
CA MET A 360 12.87 -10.89 16.31
C MET A 360 14.22 -11.01 17.06
N PRO A 361 15.28 -11.64 16.52
CA PRO A 361 16.60 -11.58 17.14
C PRO A 361 17.22 -10.17 17.19
N LEU A 362 16.80 -9.25 16.32
CA LEU A 362 17.20 -7.83 16.36
C LEU A 362 16.44 -7.10 17.46
N LEU A 363 15.13 -7.28 17.56
CA LEU A 363 14.34 -6.68 18.62
C LEU A 363 14.80 -7.15 20.00
N ALA A 364 14.98 -8.47 20.19
CA ALA A 364 15.33 -9.06 21.47
C ALA A 364 16.72 -8.63 21.98
N ARG A 365 17.67 -8.30 21.09
CA ARG A 365 19.02 -7.85 21.48
C ARG A 365 19.14 -6.34 21.64
N SER A 366 18.31 -5.57 20.93
CA SER A 366 18.43 -4.10 20.87
C SER A 366 17.41 -3.37 21.75
N VAL A 367 16.31 -4.02 22.14
CA VAL A 367 15.25 -3.42 22.96
C VAL A 367 15.17 -4.14 24.31
N GLY A 368 15.41 -3.40 25.40
CA GLY A 368 15.37 -3.96 26.74
C GLY A 368 15.78 -2.96 27.82
N PRO A 369 16.00 -3.44 29.07
CA PRO A 369 16.36 -2.57 30.19
C PRO A 369 17.59 -1.70 29.92
N GLU A 370 18.57 -2.20 29.16
CA GLU A 370 19.80 -1.47 28.82
C GLU A 370 19.57 -0.30 27.86
N SER A 371 18.59 -0.39 26.96
CA SER A 371 18.21 0.72 26.08
C SER A 371 17.21 1.69 26.72
N GLY A 372 16.73 1.40 27.94
CA GLY A 372 15.70 2.20 28.62
C GLY A 372 14.29 2.02 28.05
N VAL A 373 14.10 1.10 27.09
CA VAL A 373 12.85 0.86 26.36
C VAL A 373 12.32 -0.54 26.68
N ARG A 374 11.00 -0.68 26.84
CA ARG A 374 10.35 -1.98 27.10
C ARG A 374 9.94 -2.62 25.78
N LEU A 375 10.28 -3.89 25.57
CA LEU A 375 9.77 -4.67 24.46
C LEU A 375 8.49 -5.41 24.88
N LEU A 376 7.46 -5.40 24.04
CA LEU A 376 6.31 -6.29 24.12
C LEU A 376 6.21 -7.07 22.80
N LEU A 377 6.17 -8.39 22.90
CA LEU A 377 5.97 -9.30 21.77
C LEU A 377 4.52 -9.78 21.83
N ILE A 378 3.67 -9.35 20.92
CA ILE A 378 2.25 -9.74 20.84
C ILE A 378 2.11 -10.75 19.70
N ASP A 379 1.73 -11.97 20.07
CA ASP A 379 1.46 -13.07 19.17
C ASP A 379 0.00 -13.01 18.68
N GLU A 380 -0.18 -13.01 17.37
CA GLU A 380 -1.47 -12.84 16.69
C GLU A 380 -2.08 -14.21 16.35
N GLY A 381 -2.83 -14.77 17.31
CA GLY A 381 -3.69 -15.93 17.06
C GLY A 381 -3.02 -17.31 17.15
N ASP A 382 -1.75 -17.44 17.53
CA ASP A 382 -1.16 -18.76 17.75
C ASP A 382 -1.56 -19.34 19.12
N SER A 383 -1.42 -20.66 19.24
CA SER A 383 -1.54 -21.32 20.55
C SER A 383 -0.36 -20.93 21.45
N ARG A 384 -0.61 -20.88 22.76
CA ARG A 384 0.44 -20.63 23.78
C ARG A 384 1.70 -21.47 23.56
N ASP A 385 1.51 -22.78 23.32
CA ASP A 385 2.62 -23.72 23.18
C ASP A 385 3.41 -23.47 21.88
N ALA A 386 2.71 -23.14 20.79
CA ALA A 386 3.34 -22.80 19.51
C ALA A 386 4.17 -21.50 19.62
N ALA A 387 3.58 -20.44 20.17
CA ALA A 387 4.26 -19.16 20.38
C ALA A 387 5.49 -19.35 21.28
N ARG A 388 5.36 -20.12 22.37
CA ARG A 388 6.48 -20.38 23.28
C ARG A 388 7.60 -21.19 22.61
N ALA A 389 7.26 -22.27 21.91
CA ALA A 389 8.23 -23.12 21.24
C ALA A 389 8.99 -22.35 20.14
N PHE A 390 8.30 -21.48 19.41
CA PHE A 390 8.91 -20.64 18.39
C PHE A 390 9.94 -19.67 18.98
N LEU A 391 9.59 -18.96 20.05
CA LEU A 391 10.51 -18.06 20.74
C LEU A 391 11.73 -18.79 21.31
N ASP A 392 11.53 -19.97 21.91
CA ASP A 392 12.64 -20.80 22.38
C ASP A 392 13.55 -21.25 21.24
N GLY A 393 13.00 -21.57 20.07
CA GLY A 393 13.78 -21.87 18.86
C GLY A 393 14.63 -20.71 18.34
N LEU A 394 14.26 -19.47 18.67
CA LEU A 394 15.03 -18.25 18.38
C LEU A 394 15.95 -17.82 19.53
N GLY A 395 15.96 -18.55 20.65
CA GLY A 395 16.71 -18.18 21.85
C GLY A 395 16.10 -17.00 22.62
N ILE A 396 14.86 -16.62 22.33
CA ILE A 396 14.17 -15.49 22.98
C ILE A 396 13.46 -16.03 24.22
N ARG A 397 13.91 -15.56 25.38
CA ARG A 397 13.38 -15.99 26.70
C ARG A 397 12.21 -15.17 27.21
N GLN A 398 11.98 -14.00 26.62
CA GLN A 398 10.86 -13.14 26.99
C GLN A 398 9.53 -13.82 26.65
N PRO A 399 8.52 -13.78 27.55
CA PRO A 399 7.21 -14.32 27.23
C PRO A 399 6.50 -13.45 26.18
N ALA A 400 5.73 -14.10 25.29
CA ALA A 400 4.84 -13.41 24.35
C ALA A 400 3.51 -13.14 25.03
N LEU A 401 2.85 -12.03 24.69
CA LEU A 401 1.45 -11.78 25.00
C LEU A 401 0.59 -12.42 23.92
N LEU A 402 -0.48 -13.10 24.31
CA LEU A 402 -1.35 -13.83 23.38
C LEU A 402 -2.56 -12.98 23.02
N ASP A 403 -2.65 -12.53 21.77
CA ASP A 403 -3.84 -11.89 21.20
C ASP A 403 -4.66 -12.91 20.41
N SER A 404 -5.26 -13.87 21.13
CA SER A 404 -5.89 -15.05 20.52
C SER A 404 -7.15 -14.74 19.69
N ASP A 405 -7.79 -13.59 19.88
CA ASP A 405 -8.96 -13.13 19.13
C ASP A 405 -8.65 -12.00 18.13
N LEU A 406 -7.37 -11.62 18.01
CA LEU A 406 -6.84 -10.57 17.14
C LEU A 406 -7.41 -9.17 17.46
N ALA A 407 -8.09 -9.00 18.58
CA ALA A 407 -8.78 -7.75 18.90
C ALA A 407 -7.77 -6.63 19.19
N ILE A 408 -6.63 -6.95 19.80
CA ILE A 408 -5.60 -5.96 20.12
C ILE A 408 -4.87 -5.55 18.84
N GLY A 409 -4.41 -6.50 18.04
CA GLY A 409 -3.83 -6.24 16.71
C GLY A 409 -4.75 -5.34 15.89
N HIS A 410 -6.03 -5.68 15.75
CA HIS A 410 -7.01 -4.85 15.04
C HIS A 410 -7.17 -3.44 15.63
N SER A 411 -7.19 -3.30 16.95
CA SER A 411 -7.30 -1.97 17.62
C SER A 411 -6.05 -1.11 17.42
N TYR A 412 -4.90 -1.76 17.21
CA TYR A 412 -3.63 -1.12 16.85
C TYR A 412 -3.46 -0.97 15.34
N GLY A 413 -4.47 -1.25 14.52
CA GLY A 413 -4.34 -1.13 13.06
C GLY A 413 -3.42 -2.17 12.45
N VAL A 414 -3.15 -3.31 13.10
CA VAL A 414 -2.36 -4.39 12.50
C VAL A 414 -3.12 -5.01 11.34
N PHE A 415 -2.63 -4.80 10.12
CA PHE A 415 -3.17 -5.37 8.88
C PHE A 415 -2.16 -6.27 8.15
N MET A 416 -0.90 -6.26 8.57
CA MET A 416 0.15 -7.17 8.08
C MET A 416 1.25 -7.37 9.13
N LEU A 417 1.91 -8.53 9.06
CA LEU A 417 2.98 -8.91 9.99
C LEU A 417 4.35 -8.96 9.29
N PRO A 418 5.44 -8.60 9.99
CA PRO A 418 5.41 -7.98 11.30
C PRO A 418 4.94 -6.52 11.22
N MET A 419 4.43 -6.02 12.34
CA MET A 419 4.21 -4.60 12.55
C MET A 419 4.76 -4.22 13.93
N THR A 420 5.54 -3.15 13.97
CA THR A 420 6.14 -2.65 15.21
C THR A 420 5.64 -1.24 15.51
N VAL A 421 5.18 -1.02 16.74
CA VAL A 421 4.65 0.25 17.22
C VAL A 421 5.57 0.80 18.30
N PHE A 422 6.05 2.01 18.10
CA PHE A 422 6.92 2.74 19.00
C PHE A 422 6.07 3.70 19.83
N VAL A 423 6.04 3.51 21.15
CA VAL A 423 5.21 4.24 22.11
C VAL A 423 6.13 5.01 23.05
N ARG A 424 5.87 6.32 23.22
CA ARG A 424 6.62 7.21 24.12
C ARG A 424 6.26 6.94 25.58
N ALA A 425 7.09 7.47 26.49
CA ALA A 425 6.88 7.36 27.94
C ALA A 425 5.54 7.95 28.43
N ASP A 426 5.01 8.95 27.73
CA ASP A 426 3.71 9.55 28.02
C ASP A 426 2.51 8.72 27.52
N GLY A 427 2.77 7.63 26.81
CA GLY A 427 1.78 6.72 26.25
C GLY A 427 1.24 7.13 24.87
N THR A 428 1.83 8.13 24.21
CA THR A 428 1.52 8.46 22.80
C THR A 428 2.29 7.56 21.85
N ILE A 429 1.72 7.29 20.68
CA ILE A 429 2.43 6.56 19.62
C ILE A 429 3.37 7.55 18.93
N ASP A 430 4.65 7.21 18.90
CA ASP A 430 5.67 7.93 18.13
C ASP A 430 5.59 7.55 16.66
N ARG A 431 5.58 6.24 16.40
CA ARG A 431 5.59 5.70 15.04
C ARG A 431 5.02 4.29 14.97
N ARG A 432 4.49 3.94 13.80
CA ARG A 432 4.23 2.57 13.36
C ARG A 432 5.16 2.21 12.22
N GLN A 433 5.77 1.04 12.31
CA GLN A 433 6.62 0.46 11.29
C GLN A 433 5.97 -0.83 10.83
N VAL A 434 5.62 -0.86 9.56
CA VAL A 434 5.06 -2.03 8.91
C VAL A 434 6.17 -2.78 8.17
N GLY A 435 6.16 -4.12 8.23
CA GLY A 435 7.16 -4.97 7.62
C GLY A 435 8.46 -5.10 8.44
N GLN A 436 9.39 -5.91 7.92
CA GLN A 436 10.60 -6.31 8.64
C GLN A 436 11.48 -5.11 9.03
N LEU A 437 11.80 -4.99 10.31
CA LEU A 437 12.72 -3.99 10.83
C LEU A 437 14.18 -4.24 10.43
N GLN A 438 14.85 -3.17 10.03
CA GLN A 438 16.28 -3.14 9.80
C GLN A 438 17.00 -2.45 10.98
N GLU A 439 18.26 -2.83 11.20
CA GLU A 439 19.05 -2.37 12.35
C GLU A 439 19.19 -0.85 12.43
N GLY A 440 19.44 -0.18 11.29
CA GLY A 440 19.54 1.28 11.24
C GLY A 440 18.23 2.00 11.56
N VAL A 441 17.09 1.45 11.12
CA VAL A 441 15.76 2.00 11.43
C VAL A 441 15.48 1.84 12.91
N LEU A 442 15.69 0.64 13.47
CA LEU A 442 15.48 0.40 14.89
C LEU A 442 16.36 1.31 15.76
N ALA A 443 17.63 1.50 15.40
CA ALA A 443 18.53 2.39 16.14
C ALA A 443 18.06 3.85 16.11
N ALA A 444 17.59 4.34 14.97
CA ALA A 444 17.05 5.68 14.83
C ALA A 444 15.79 5.88 15.70
N GLU A 445 14.85 4.94 15.64
CA GLU A 445 13.60 5.05 16.41
C GLU A 445 13.82 4.90 17.92
N LEU A 446 14.75 4.05 18.36
CA LEU A 446 15.13 3.98 19.77
C LEU A 446 15.78 5.28 20.25
N SER A 447 16.60 5.93 19.41
CA SER A 447 17.14 7.25 19.72
C SER A 447 16.02 8.28 19.86
N ASN A 448 15.05 8.30 18.94
CA ASN A 448 13.91 9.21 18.99
C ASN A 448 13.05 9.03 20.25
N LEU A 449 12.83 7.77 20.67
CA LEU A 449 12.06 7.44 21.87
C LEU A 449 12.74 7.85 23.18
N THR A 450 14.07 7.91 23.21
CA THR A 450 14.86 8.15 24.43
C THR A 450 15.40 9.56 24.55
N SER A 451 15.38 10.34 23.46
CA SER A 451 15.89 11.72 23.42
C SER A 451 14.86 12.78 23.81
N GLN A 452 13.65 12.40 24.21
CA GLN A 452 12.52 13.29 24.50
C GLN A 452 12.18 13.39 25.99
#